data_AF-A0A6H0CZP6-F1
#
_entry.id   AF-A0A6H0CZP6-F1
#
_cell.length_a   1.000
_cell.length_b   1.000
_cell.length_c   1.000
_cell.angle_alpha   90.00
_cell.angle_beta   90.00
_cell.angle_gamma   90.00
#
_symmetry.space_group_name_H-M   'P 1'
#
loop_
_entity.id
_entity.type
_entity.pdbx_description
1 polymer ?
#
loop_
_entity_poly.entity_id
_entity_poly.type
_entity_poly.pdbx_seq_one_letter_code
_entity_poly.pdbx_strand_id
1 'polypeptide(L)'
;MLCAGHDFAAPRRSDRKAWSVVAVVLGAGLRYEGFEPCGCGRDPKFRPRTRAQVRARRVIAARTGVPLAELLGRADPLEPR
;
A
#
# COMPACT_ATOMS: atom_id res chain seq x y z
N MET A 1 -18.34 7.52 -1.58
CA MET A 1 -17.56 6.71 -2.54
C MET A 1 -16.09 7.05 -2.31
N LEU A 2 -15.22 6.07 -1.98
CA LEU A 2 -13.79 6.33 -1.77
C LEU A 2 -13.04 6.01 -3.07
N CYS A 3 -12.32 6.99 -3.61
CA CYS A 3 -11.46 6.78 -4.79
C CYS A 3 -10.16 6.10 -4.33
N ALA A 4 -9.80 4.99 -4.97
CA ALA A 4 -8.59 4.25 -4.63
C ALA A 4 -7.30 4.95 -5.10
N GLY A 5 -7.39 5.97 -5.94
CA GLY A 5 -6.27 6.68 -6.55
C GLY A 5 -6.18 6.45 -8.05
N HIS A 6 -5.39 7.29 -8.74
CA HIS A 6 -5.28 7.29 -10.19
C HIS A 6 -4.63 6.02 -10.74
N ASP A 7 -3.58 5.53 -10.08
CA ASP A 7 -2.81 4.35 -10.50
C ASP A 7 -3.40 3.03 -9.97
N PHE A 8 -4.68 3.05 -9.58
CA PHE A 8 -5.33 1.86 -9.04
C PHE A 8 -5.59 0.82 -10.12
N ALA A 9 -4.74 -0.20 -10.16
CA ALA A 9 -4.95 -1.40 -10.96
C ALA A 9 -5.83 -2.40 -10.19
N ALA A 10 -7.14 -2.40 -10.48
CA ALA A 10 -8.10 -3.26 -9.81
C ALA A 10 -7.78 -4.76 -10.01
N PRO A 11 -7.78 -5.58 -8.94
CA PRO A 11 -7.66 -7.03 -9.07
C PRO A 11 -8.84 -7.66 -9.83
N ARG A 12 -8.67 -8.90 -10.28
CA ARG A 12 -9.79 -9.70 -10.82
C ARG A 12 -10.92 -9.76 -9.77
N ARG A 13 -12.18 -9.67 -10.23
CA ARG A 13 -13.36 -9.66 -9.33
C ARG A 13 -13.41 -10.87 -8.38
N SER A 14 -12.97 -12.04 -8.83
CA SER A 14 -12.95 -13.27 -8.04
C SER A 14 -11.78 -13.39 -7.06
N ASP A 15 -10.75 -12.55 -7.17
CA ASP A 15 -9.57 -12.64 -6.32
C ASP A 15 -9.81 -11.97 -4.96
N ARG A 16 -10.50 -12.70 -4.08
CA ARG A 16 -10.79 -12.24 -2.71
C ARG A 16 -9.51 -11.95 -1.91
N LYS A 17 -8.40 -12.63 -2.22
CA LYS A 17 -7.13 -12.41 -1.51
C LYS A 17 -6.55 -11.05 -1.89
N ALA A 18 -6.52 -10.71 -3.17
CA ALA A 18 -6.07 -9.39 -3.62
C ALA A 18 -6.99 -8.26 -3.13
N TRP A 19 -8.32 -8.44 -3.20
CA TRP A 19 -9.27 -7.47 -2.66
C TRP A 19 -9.10 -7.22 -1.15
N SER A 20 -8.77 -8.26 -0.37
CA SER A 20 -8.47 -8.09 1.06
C SER A 20 -7.25 -7.20 1.32
N VAL A 21 -6.26 -7.21 0.41
CA VAL A 21 -5.08 -6.34 0.51
C VAL A 21 -5.45 -4.90 0.19
N VAL A 22 -6.24 -4.69 -0.88
CA VAL A 22 -6.76 -3.35 -1.24
C VAL A 22 -7.54 -2.75 -0.07
N ALA A 23 -8.42 -3.52 0.56
CA ALA A 23 -9.18 -3.06 1.72
C ALA A 23 -8.28 -2.62 2.89
N VAL A 24 -7.17 -3.34 3.16
CA VAL A 24 -6.20 -2.94 4.20
C VAL A 24 -5.48 -1.65 3.83
N VAL A 25 -5.06 -1.49 2.57
CA VAL A 25 -4.37 -0.29 2.09
C VAL A 25 -5.28 0.93 2.20
N LEU A 26 -6.50 0.84 1.67
CA LEU A 26 -7.46 1.94 1.71
C LEU A 26 -7.92 2.23 3.15
N GLY A 27 -8.11 1.20 3.98
CA GLY A 27 -8.44 1.35 5.39
C GLY A 27 -7.32 2.00 6.22
N ALA A 28 -6.07 1.90 5.78
CA ALA A 28 -4.94 2.63 6.36
C ALA A 28 -4.82 4.08 5.85
N GLY A 29 -5.77 4.55 5.03
CA GLY A 29 -5.77 5.90 4.45
C GLY A 29 -4.83 6.09 3.26
N LEU A 30 -4.19 5.02 2.78
CA LEU A 30 -3.30 5.08 1.64
C LEU A 30 -4.08 4.98 0.33
N ARG A 31 -3.59 5.68 -0.69
CA ARG A 31 -4.12 5.63 -2.06
C ARG A 31 -3.05 5.15 -3.05
N TYR A 32 -3.51 4.61 -4.16
CA TYR A 32 -2.69 4.23 -5.31
C TYR A 32 -2.48 5.47 -6.19
N GLU A 33 -1.67 6.39 -5.67
CA GLU A 33 -1.28 7.65 -6.32
C GLU A 33 0.25 7.64 -6.42
N GLY A 34 0.77 7.66 -7.63
CA GLY A 34 2.19 7.71 -7.98
C GLY A 34 2.49 8.71 -9.11
N PHE A 35 1.51 9.53 -9.48
CA PHE A 35 1.67 10.63 -10.43
C PHE A 35 1.78 11.94 -9.65
N GLU A 36 2.92 12.63 -9.75
CA GLU A 36 2.92 14.06 -9.47
C GLU A 36 2.08 14.75 -10.56
N PRO A 37 1.09 15.60 -10.22
CA PRO A 37 0.21 16.22 -11.21
C PRO A 37 0.96 17.04 -12.28
N CYS A 38 2.21 17.43 -12.04
CA CYS A 38 3.09 18.11 -13.01
C CYS A 38 3.61 17.19 -14.14
N GLY A 39 3.49 15.86 -14.04
CA GLY A 39 4.09 14.90 -14.97
C GLY A 39 5.63 14.85 -14.95
N CYS A 40 6.25 15.59 -14.02
CA CYS A 40 7.68 15.82 -13.92
C CYS A 40 8.43 14.77 -13.06
N GLY A 41 7.69 13.87 -12.39
CA GLY A 41 8.25 12.77 -11.63
C GLY A 41 7.29 11.60 -11.53
N ARG A 42 7.77 10.40 -11.89
CA ARG A 42 7.10 9.14 -11.61
C ARG A 42 7.80 8.53 -10.40
N ASP A 43 7.24 8.73 -9.21
CA ASP A 43 7.64 7.94 -8.06
C ASP A 43 6.47 6.99 -7.71
N PRO A 44 6.46 5.76 -8.26
CA PRO A 44 5.42 4.80 -7.97
C PRO A 44 5.48 4.46 -6.48
N LYS A 45 4.59 5.07 -5.70
CA LYS A 45 4.50 4.77 -4.27
C LYS A 45 4.15 3.30 -4.11
N PHE A 46 5.03 2.56 -3.42
CA PHE A 46 4.83 1.14 -3.22
C PHE A 46 3.52 0.86 -2.48
N ARG A 47 2.76 -0.13 -2.96
CA ARG A 47 1.62 -0.68 -2.24
C ARG A 47 1.70 -2.20 -2.21
N PRO A 48 1.45 -2.85 -1.05
CA PRO A 48 1.38 -4.29 -0.98
C PRO A 48 0.38 -4.84 -2.00
N ARG A 49 0.77 -5.91 -2.67
CA ARG A 49 -0.08 -6.66 -3.61
C ARG A 49 -0.50 -8.01 -3.02
N THR A 50 0.15 -8.45 -1.95
CA THR A 50 -0.09 -9.76 -1.34
C THR A 50 -0.33 -9.68 0.16
N ARG A 51 -1.07 -10.66 0.68
CA ARG A 51 -1.29 -10.79 2.13
C ARG A 51 0.01 -11.05 2.89
N ALA A 52 1.00 -11.69 2.26
CA ALA A 52 2.31 -11.92 2.85
C ALA A 52 3.04 -10.59 3.13
N GLN A 53 3.02 -9.67 2.15
CA GLN A 53 3.60 -8.33 2.32
C GLN A 53 2.91 -7.53 3.43
N VAL A 54 1.58 -7.62 3.54
CA VAL A 54 0.81 -6.99 4.63
C VAL A 54 1.20 -7.60 5.98
N ARG A 55 1.30 -8.93 6.07
CA ARG A 55 1.70 -9.61 7.31
C ARG A 55 3.10 -9.20 7.76
N ALA A 56 4.07 -9.18 6.84
CA ALA A 56 5.43 -8.75 7.15
C ALA A 56 5.46 -7.33 7.78
N ARG A 57 4.71 -6.39 7.19
CA ARG A 57 4.60 -5.01 7.70
C ARG A 57 3.90 -4.92 9.05
N ARG A 58 2.88 -5.75 9.30
CA ARG A 58 2.25 -5.85 10.64
C ARG A 58 3.22 -6.36 11.69
N VAL A 59 4.01 -7.38 11.37
CA VAL A 59 5.05 -7.91 12.28
C VAL A 59 6.08 -6.85 12.59
N ILE A 60 6.55 -6.11 11.58
CA ILE A 60 7.54 -5.04 11.79
C ILE A 60 6.93 -3.88 12.58
N ALA A 61 5.69 -3.46 12.29
CA ALA A 61 4.99 -2.43 13.06
C ALA A 61 4.91 -2.82 14.54
N ALA A 62 4.52 -4.07 14.84
CA ALA A 62 4.43 -4.57 16.20
C ALA A 62 5.79 -4.62 16.91
N ARG A 63 6.88 -4.90 16.18
CA ARG A 63 8.25 -4.98 16.74
C ARG A 63 8.88 -3.61 16.96
N THR A 64 8.59 -2.64 16.11
CA THR A 64 9.29 -1.34 16.07
C THR A 64 8.46 -0.19 16.63
N GLY A 65 7.15 -0.38 16.82
CA GLY A 65 6.21 0.69 17.18
C GLY A 65 5.88 1.65 16.03
N VAL A 66 6.46 1.47 14.84
CA VAL A 66 6.18 2.31 13.67
C VAL A 66 4.72 2.11 13.22
N PRO A 67 3.97 3.17 12.90
CA PRO A 67 2.60 3.05 12.41
C PRO A 67 2.49 2.15 11.18
N LEU A 68 1.51 1.25 11.17
CA LEU A 68 1.32 0.31 10.06
C LEU A 68 1.11 1.03 8.71
N ALA A 69 0.39 2.15 8.70
CA ALA A 69 0.16 2.95 7.50
C ALA A 69 1.48 3.41 6.85
N GLU A 70 2.47 3.76 7.66
CA GLU A 70 3.79 4.17 7.17
C GLU A 70 4.51 2.98 6.51
N LEU A 71 4.55 1.82 7.16
CA LEU A 71 5.20 0.63 6.61
C LEU A 71 4.49 0.07 5.37
N LEU A 72 3.16 0.24 5.27
CA LEU A 72 2.39 -0.08 4.06
C LEU A 72 2.78 0.80 2.87
N GLY A 73 3.33 1.99 3.11
CA GLY A 73 3.82 2.89 2.06
C GLY A 73 5.24 2.60 1.57
N ARG A 74 6.05 1.85 2.33
CA ARG A 74 7.46 1.57 2.00
C ARG A 74 7.62 0.33 1.15
N ALA A 75 8.55 0.35 0.19
CA ALA A 75 8.90 -0.82 -0.61
C ALA A 75 9.59 -1.89 0.23
N ASP A 76 10.64 -1.48 0.93
CA ASP A 76 11.27 -2.26 1.99
C ASP A 76 10.80 -1.76 3.37
N PRO A 77 10.14 -2.60 4.18
CA PRO A 77 9.71 -2.20 5.51
C PRO A 77 10.85 -2.16 6.56
N LEU A 78 12.06 -2.62 6.22
CA LEU A 78 13.23 -2.61 7.11
C LEU A 78 14.23 -1.48 6.78
N GLU A 79 14.13 -0.86 5.60
CA GLU A 79 14.99 0.27 5.24
C GLU A 79 14.76 1.48 6.17
N PRO A 80 15.83 2.03 6.76
CA PRO A 80 15.78 3.30 7.47
C PRO A 80 15.48 4.45 6.48
N ARG A 81 14.91 5.53 7.02
CA ARG A 81 14.39 6.66 6.24
C ARG A 81 15.50 7.58 5.72
#